data_AF-A0A2V9JBB1-F1
#
_entry.id   AF-A0A2V9JBB1-F1
#
_cell.length_a   1.000
_cell.length_b   1.000
_cell.length_c   1.000
_cell.angle_alpha   90.00
_cell.angle_beta   90.00
_cell.angle_gamma   90.00
#
_symmetry.space_group_name_H-M   'P 1'
#
loop_
_entity.id
_entity.type
_entity.pdbx_description
1 polymer ?
#
loop_
_entity_poly.entity_id
_entity_poly.type
_entity_poly.pdbx_seq_one_letter_code
_entity_poly.pdbx_strand_id
1 'polypeptide(L)' 'MPHSKPITYRATIRPATEAEMPAIARLAAKLVRQHHEMDPERFMVFEPIEPGYRRYLSKE' A
#
# COMPACT_ATOMS: atom_id res chain seq x y z
N MET A 1 13.25 28.80 3.67
CA MET A 1 12.48 27.98 4.63
C MET A 1 13.42 26.94 5.21
N PRO A 2 13.57 26.79 6.53
CA PRO A 2 14.49 25.80 7.07
C PRO A 2 13.96 24.40 6.73
N HIS A 3 14.73 23.64 5.96
CA HIS A 3 14.46 22.23 5.72
C HIS A 3 14.52 21.52 7.09
N SER A 4 13.38 21.01 7.53
CA SER A 4 13.25 20.21 8.75
C SER A 4 14.28 19.08 8.75
N LYS A 5 14.94 18.85 9.89
CA LYS A 5 15.90 17.75 10.08
C LYS A 5 15.26 16.42 9.64
N PRO A 6 16.01 15.52 8.98
CA PRO A 6 15.46 14.24 8.55
C PRO A 6 15.01 13.42 9.77
N ILE A 7 13.78 12.91 9.73
CA ILE A 7 13.30 11.94 10.71
C ILE A 7 13.98 10.60 10.40
N THR A 8 15.11 10.32 11.05
CA THR A 8 15.72 8.99 11.05
C THR A 8 15.02 8.10 12.07
N TYR A 9 13.84 7.59 11.73
CA TYR A 9 13.26 6.45 12.45
C TYR A 9 13.69 5.16 11.75
N ARG A 10 14.38 4.27 12.48
CA ARG A 10 14.63 2.91 12.01
C ARG A 10 13.37 2.08 12.28
N ALA A 11 12.55 1.88 11.25
CA ALA A 11 11.43 0.97 11.35
C ALA A 11 11.93 -0.48 11.46
N THR A 12 11.48 -1.18 12.50
CA THR A 12 11.64 -2.64 12.58
C THR A 12 10.59 -3.27 11.68
N ILE A 13 11.05 -3.95 10.63
CA ILE A 13 10.17 -4.71 9.73
C ILE A 13 10.07 -6.13 10.26
N ARG A 14 8.84 -6.65 10.37
CA ARG A 14 8.54 -8.02 10.76
C ARG A 14 7.53 -8.64 9.77
N PRO A 15 7.40 -9.98 9.73
CA PRO A 15 6.31 -10.62 9.01
C PRO A 15 4.96 -10.08 9.46
N ALA A 16 4.06 -9.92 8.48
CA ALA A 16 2.67 -9.61 8.75
C ALA A 16 1.92 -10.85 9.25
N THR A 17 0.93 -10.62 10.10
CA THR A 17 -0.01 -11.64 10.57
C THR A 17 -1.26 -11.66 9.70
N GLU A 18 -2.00 -12.76 9.73
CA GLU A 18 -3.26 -12.88 8.97
C GLU A 18 -4.28 -11.80 9.36
N ALA A 19 -4.34 -11.44 10.64
CA ALA A 19 -5.22 -10.39 11.16
C ALA A 19 -4.90 -8.99 10.57
N GLU A 20 -3.68 -8.77 10.07
CA GLU A 20 -3.27 -7.50 9.48
C GLU A 20 -3.58 -7.41 7.98
N MET A 21 -3.92 -8.53 7.34
CA MET A 21 -4.19 -8.59 5.89
C MET A 21 -5.28 -7.60 5.44
N PRO A 22 -6.39 -7.38 6.17
CA PRO A 22 -7.35 -6.34 5.80
C PRO A 22 -6.76 -4.93 5.75
N ALA A 23 -5.82 -4.60 6.65
CA ALA A 23 -5.19 -3.29 6.68
C ALA A 23 -4.15 -3.14 5.56
N ILE A 24 -3.35 -4.18 5.32
CA ILE A 24 -2.36 -4.21 4.25
C ILE A 24 -3.04 -4.12 2.87
N ALA A 25 -4.14 -4.85 2.67
CA ALA A 25 -4.91 -4.77 1.43
C ALA A 25 -5.45 -3.35 1.17
N ARG A 26 -5.91 -2.64 2.21
CA ARG A 26 -6.32 -1.23 2.08
C ARG A 26 -5.15 -0.32 1.73
N LEU A 27 -3.96 -0.56 2.29
CA LEU A 27 -2.76 0.20 1.94
C LEU A 27 -2.37 -0.03 0.47
N ALA A 28 -2.37 -1.29 0.02
CA ALA A 28 -2.11 -1.63 -1.38
C ALA A 28 -3.11 -0.94 -2.33
N ALA A 29 -4.41 -0.97 -2.00
CA ALA A 29 -5.44 -0.30 -2.79
C ALA A 29 -5.24 1.22 -2.84
N LYS A 30 -4.85 1.86 -1.72
CA LYS A 30 -4.50 3.28 -1.70
C LYS A 30 -3.32 3.60 -2.60
N LEU A 31 -2.28 2.77 -2.58
CA LEU A 31 -1.13 2.95 -3.46
C LEU A 31 -1.55 2.81 -4.93
N VAL A 32 -2.35 1.81 -5.28
CA VAL A 32 -2.86 1.64 -6.65
C VAL A 32 -3.67 2.86 -7.10
N ARG A 33 -4.58 3.35 -6.28
CA ARG A 33 -5.36 4.58 -6.57
C ARG A 33 -4.45 5.79 -6.73
N GLN A 34 -3.43 5.94 -5.89
CA GLN A 34 -2.44 7.02 -6.01
C GLN A 34 -1.66 6.96 -7.33
N HIS A 35 -1.28 5.77 -7.81
CA HIS A 35 -0.63 5.64 -9.12
C HIS A 35 -1.57 6.07 -10.25
N HIS A 36 -2.85 5.66 -10.19
CA HIS A 36 -3.86 6.07 -11.16
C HIS A 36 -4.12 7.57 -11.16
N GLU A 37 -4.22 8.19 -9.98
CA GLU A 37 -4.35 9.64 -9.84
C GLU A 37 -3.15 10.40 -10.45
N MET A 38 -1.95 9.81 -10.38
CA MET A 38 -0.73 10.39 -10.94
C MET A 38 -0.70 10.30 -12.48
N ASP A 39 -1.11 9.17 -13.06
CA ASP A 39 -1.14 8.95 -14.51
C ASP A 39 -2.19 7.87 -14.88
N PRO A 40 -3.43 8.27 -15.21
CA PRO A 40 -4.51 7.32 -15.44
C PRO A 40 -4.39 6.56 -16.76
N GLU A 41 -3.69 7.10 -17.76
CA GLU A 41 -3.44 6.41 -19.03
C GLU A 41 -2.45 5.26 -18.85
N ARG A 42 -1.49 5.42 -17.93
CA ARG A 42 -0.49 4.41 -17.62
C ARG A 42 -0.96 3.38 -16.59
N PHE A 43 -1.75 3.78 -15.60
CA PHE A 43 -2.10 2.94 -14.46
C PHE A 43 -3.60 2.68 -14.38
N MET A 44 -4.11 1.65 -15.05
CA MET A 44 -5.53 1.29 -15.01
C MET A 44 -5.97 0.74 -13.64
N VAL A 45 -7.19 1.08 -13.21
CA VAL A 45 -7.79 0.62 -11.94
C VAL A 45 -9.11 -0.09 -12.17
N PHE A 46 -9.29 -1.23 -11.48
CA PHE A 46 -10.56 -1.95 -11.39
C PHE A 46 -10.93 -2.19 -9.93
N GLU A 47 -12.16 -1.85 -9.59
CA GLU A 47 -12.69 -2.00 -8.23
C GLU A 47 -13.57 -3.27 -8.10
N PRO A 48 -13.64 -3.88 -6.89
CA PRO A 48 -12.87 -3.54 -5.69
C PRO A 48 -11.44 -4.11 -5.71
N ILE A 49 -10.44 -3.29 -5.35
CA ILE A 49 -9.01 -3.69 -5.35
C ILE A 49 -8.66 -4.58 -4.15
N GLU A 50 -9.18 -4.24 -2.96
CA GLU A 50 -8.77 -4.81 -1.67
C GLU A 50 -8.90 -6.35 -1.59
N PRO A 51 -9.98 -7.00 -2.09
CA PRO A 51 -10.10 -8.46 -2.05
C PRO A 51 -8.98 -9.18 -2.82
N GLY A 52 -8.55 -8.61 -3.95
CA GLY A 52 -7.48 -9.16 -4.78
C GLY A 52 -6.16 -9.18 -4.04
N TYR A 53 -5.76 -8.04 -3.46
CA TYR A 53 -4.53 -7.94 -2.69
C TYR A 53 -4.57 -8.76 -1.41
N ARG A 54 -5.72 -8.83 -0.71
CA ARG A 54 -5.86 -9.72 0.45
C ARG A 54 -5.55 -11.16 0.05
N ARG A 55 -6.20 -11.68 -1.00
CA ARG A 55 -6.01 -13.06 -1.47
C ARG A 55 -4.57 -13.34 -1.92
N TYR A 56 -3.94 -12.39 -2.61
CA TYR A 56 -2.59 -12.54 -3.13
C TYR A 56 -1.57 -12.57 -1.97
N LEU A 57 -1.59 -11.55 -1.11
CA LEU A 57 -0.60 -11.40 -0.03
C LEU A 57 -0.76 -12.42 1.10
N SER A 58 -1.94 -13.00 1.29
CA SER A 58 -2.14 -14.09 2.25
C SER A 58 -1.52 -15.44 1.81
N LYS A 59 -1.01 -15.55 0.57
CA LYS A 59 -0.41 -16.77 0.03
C LYS A 59 1.11 -16.73 -0.12
N GLU A 60 1.72 -15.55 0.05
CA GLU A 60 3.15 -15.32 -0.05
C GLU A 60 3.88 -15.68 1.24
#